data_AF-A0A3L6ZVK9-F1
#
_entry.id   AF-A0A3L6ZVK9-F1
#
_cell.length_a   1.000
_cell.length_b   1.000
_cell.length_c   1.000
_cell.angle_alpha   90.00
_cell.angle_beta   90.00
_cell.angle_gamma   90.00
#
_symmetry.space_group_name_H-M   'P 1'
#
loop_
_entity.id
_entity.type
_entity.pdbx_description
1 polymer ?
#
loop_
_entity_poly.entity_id
_entity_poly.type
_entity_poly.pdbx_seq_one_letter_code
_entity_poly.pdbx_strand_id
1 'polypeptide(L)'
;MTRATRIGVILAAVSLAAGIFSTFSDEVTPKIIALVLSFVALVGAGVAIGIQVAAERRKVSAARRAEAIRAADERAAEERASGDDSARS
;
A
#
# COMPACT_ATOMS: atom_id res chain seq x y z
N MET A 1 12.08 12.94 -4.19
CA MET A 1 12.02 12.13 -2.94
C MET A 1 10.89 12.65 -2.06
N THR A 2 9.91 11.80 -1.75
CA THR A 2 8.77 12.17 -0.90
C THR A 2 9.22 12.31 0.57
N ARG A 3 8.48 13.10 1.36
CA ARG A 3 8.79 13.31 2.80
C ARG A 3 8.86 11.99 3.58
N ALA A 4 8.06 11.01 3.18
CA ALA A 4 8.06 9.66 3.75
C ALA A 4 9.39 8.91 3.56
N THR A 5 10.03 9.02 2.38
CA THR A 5 11.32 8.37 2.12
C THR A 5 12.41 8.91 3.04
N ARG A 6 12.45 10.22 3.31
CA ARG A 6 13.44 10.80 4.24
C ARG A 6 13.26 10.30 5.66
N ILE A 7 12.02 10.23 6.14
CA ILE A 7 11.71 9.73 7.49
C ILE A 7 12.13 8.26 7.63
N GLY A 8 11.85 7.44 6.61
CA GLY A 8 12.27 6.04 6.58
C GLY A 8 13.79 5.85 6.63
N VAL A 9 14.54 6.67 5.88
CA VAL A 9 16.02 6.63 5.88
C VAL A 9 16.60 7.04 7.23
N ILE A 10 16.05 8.08 7.88
CA ILE A 10 16.50 8.52 9.20
C ILE A 10 16.25 7.43 10.25
N LEU A 11 15.05 6.83 10.26
CA LEU A 11 14.71 5.74 11.17
C LEU A 11 15.62 4.52 10.97
N ALA A 12 15.90 4.15 9.72
CA ALA A 12 16.80 3.05 9.41
C ALA A 12 18.23 3.32 9.92
N ALA A 13 18.76 4.53 9.71
CA ALA A 13 20.09 4.92 10.17
C ALA A 13 20.19 4.90 11.71
N VAL A 14 19.17 5.41 12.42
CA VAL A 14 19.13 5.40 13.89
C VAL A 14 19.03 3.96 14.43
N SER A 15 18.21 3.11 13.81
CA SER A 15 18.08 1.71 14.23
C SER A 15 19.38 0.93 14.00
N LEU A 16 20.10 1.21 12.90
CA LEU A 16 21.40 0.61 12.61
C LEU A 16 22.46 1.06 13.63
N ALA A 17 22.52 2.36 13.95
CA ALA A 17 23.43 2.91 14.94
C ALA A 17 23.17 2.33 16.35
N ALA A 18 21.90 2.18 16.74
CA ALA A 18 21.52 1.56 18.00
C ALA A 18 21.93 0.08 18.07
N GLY A 19 21.75 -0.68 16.97
CA GLY A 19 22.18 -2.08 16.87
C GLY A 19 23.70 -2.26 16.94
N ILE A 20 24.47 -1.37 16.30
CA ILE A 20 25.93 -1.36 16.37
C ILE A 20 26.38 -1.06 17.80
N PHE A 21 25.85 -0.01 18.43
CA PHE A 21 26.17 0.35 19.82
C PHE A 21 25.84 -0.79 20.81
N SER A 22 24.70 -1.45 20.60
CA SER A 22 24.29 -2.65 21.32
C SER A 22 25.25 -3.84 21.17
N THR A 23 25.92 -3.98 20.02
CA THR A 23 26.86 -5.07 19.76
C THR A 23 28.19 -4.87 20.49
N PHE A 24 28.60 -3.61 20.69
CA PHE A 24 29.83 -3.26 21.40
C PHE A 24 29.65 -3.07 22.92
N SER A 25 28.41 -3.10 23.41
CA SER A 25 28.13 -3.02 24.83
C SER A 25 27.89 -4.42 25.40
N ASP A 26 28.70 -4.81 26.40
CA ASP A 26 28.50 -6.06 27.16
C ASP A 26 27.20 -6.03 27.97
N GLU A 27 26.60 -4.85 28.11
CA GLU A 27 25.39 -4.61 28.87
C GLU A 27 24.14 -5.04 28.08
N VAL A 28 23.21 -5.73 28.76
CA VAL A 28 21.99 -6.27 28.14
C VAL A 28 20.98 -5.15 27.78
N THR A 29 21.07 -4.03 28.50
CA THR A 29 20.18 -2.86 28.37
C THR A 29 20.14 -2.27 26.94
N PRO A 30 21.26 -1.93 26.28
CA PRO A 30 21.23 -1.42 24.90
C PRO A 30 20.72 -2.44 23.88
N LYS A 31 20.93 -3.74 24.10
CA LYS A 31 20.37 -4.82 23.25
C LYS A 31 18.85 -4.83 23.30
N ILE A 32 18.28 -4.72 24.49
CA ILE A 32 16.83 -4.65 24.68
C ILE A 32 16.27 -3.37 24.03
N ILE A 33 16.93 -2.21 24.22
CA ILE A 33 16.50 -0.95 23.61
C ILE A 33 16.51 -1.03 22.07
N ALA A 34 17.57 -1.59 21.48
CA ALA A 34 17.65 -1.79 20.03
C ALA A 34 16.54 -2.72 19.52
N LEU A 35 16.28 -3.83 20.22
CA LEU A 35 15.21 -4.77 19.88
C LEU A 35 13.83 -4.09 19.91
N VAL A 36 13.55 -3.31 20.96
CA VAL A 36 12.29 -2.57 21.10
C VAL A 36 12.14 -1.54 19.98
N LEU A 37 13.19 -0.79 19.65
CA LEU A 37 13.16 0.18 18.55
C LEU A 37 12.91 -0.50 17.20
N SER A 38 13.57 -1.62 16.92
CA SER A 38 13.33 -2.39 15.69
C SER A 38 11.90 -2.93 15.62
N PHE A 39 11.32 -3.37 16.74
CA PHE A 39 9.94 -3.82 16.80
C PHE A 39 8.95 -2.68 16.52
N VAL A 40 9.16 -1.51 17.12
CA VAL A 40 8.34 -0.31 16.87
C VAL A 40 8.44 0.12 15.40
N ALA A 41 9.64 0.09 14.82
CA ALA A 41 9.84 0.41 13.40
C ALA A 41 9.12 -0.59 12.48
N LEU A 42 9.18 -1.88 12.79
CA LEU A 42 8.49 -2.93 12.03
C LEU A 42 6.97 -2.74 12.06
N VAL A 43 6.40 -2.50 13.24
CA VAL A 43 4.97 -2.23 13.42
C VAL A 43 4.58 -0.97 12.66
N GLY A 44 5.36 0.12 12.77
CA GLY A 44 5.13 1.36 12.04
C GLY A 44 5.13 1.17 10.51
N ALA A 45 6.09 0.40 9.99
CA ALA A 45 6.14 0.05 8.58
C ALA A 45 4.92 -0.80 8.13
N GLY A 46 4.53 -1.79 8.92
CA GLY A 46 3.35 -2.62 8.66
C GLY A 46 2.06 -1.80 8.61
N VAL A 47 1.87 -0.85 9.52
CA VAL A 47 0.72 0.08 9.51
C VAL A 47 0.74 0.98 8.28
N ALA A 48 1.89 1.56 7.92
CA ALA A 48 2.02 2.42 6.75
C ALA A 48 1.73 1.67 5.44
N ILE A 49 2.22 0.43 5.31
CA ILE A 49 1.93 -0.44 4.18
C ILE A 49 0.44 -0.82 4.18
N GLY A 50 -0.13 -1.19 5.33
CA GLY A 50 -1.56 -1.52 5.45
C GLY A 50 -2.48 -0.37 5.04
N ILE A 51 -2.15 0.87 5.41
CA ILE A 51 -2.89 2.07 5.01
C ILE A 51 -2.75 2.31 3.50
N GLN A 52 -1.55 2.16 2.93
CA GLN A 52 -1.36 2.27 1.48
C GLN A 52 -2.14 1.20 0.73
N VAL A 53 -2.08 -0.06 1.18
CA VAL A 53 -2.86 -1.17 0.61
C VAL A 53 -4.37 -0.92 0.72
N ALA A 54 -4.85 -0.38 1.84
CA ALA A 54 -6.25 0.01 2.01
C ALA A 54 -6.65 1.16 1.06
N ALA A 55 -5.75 2.12 0.83
CA ALA A 55 -5.94 3.20 -0.13
C ALA A 55 -5.88 2.70 -1.59
N GLU A 56 -4.98 1.76 -1.91
CA GLU A 56 -4.88 1.08 -3.21
C GLU A 56 -6.17 0.30 -3.49
N ARG A 57 -6.71 -0.43 -2.50
CA ARG A 57 -8.00 -1.13 -2.63
C ARG A 57 -9.15 -0.18 -2.93
N ARG A 58 -9.15 1.03 -2.36
CA ARG A 58 -10.16 2.05 -2.71
C ARG A 58 -10.04 2.49 -4.17
N LYS A 59 -8.82 2.66 -4.71
CA LYS A 59 -8.61 2.97 -6.13
C LYS A 59 -9.06 1.83 -7.05
N VAL A 60 -8.77 0.58 -6.69
CA VAL A 60 -9.16 -0.61 -7.47
C VAL A 60 -10.69 -0.80 -7.47
N SER A 61 -11.39 -0.47 -6.38
CA SER A 61 -12.87 -0.53 -6.35
C SER A 61 -13.54 0.52 -7.26
N ALA A 62 -12.93 1.69 -7.42
CA ALA A 62 -13.39 2.73 -8.35
C ALA A 62 -13.07 2.36 -9.81
N ALA A 63 -11.88 1.81 -10.07
CA ALA A 63 -11.50 1.34 -11.40
C ALA A 63 -12.38 0.17 -11.87
N ARG A 64 -12.61 -0.85 -11.03
CA ARG A 64 -13.51 -1.97 -11.36
C ARG A 64 -14.97 -1.53 -11.50
N ARG A 65 -15.43 -0.52 -10.76
CA ARG A 65 -16.76 0.07 -10.99
C ARG A 65 -16.83 0.79 -12.33
N ALA A 66 -15.81 1.55 -12.70
CA ALA A 66 -15.76 2.22 -14.00
C ALA A 66 -15.70 1.23 -15.18
N GLU A 67 -14.96 0.13 -15.02
CA GLU A 67 -14.88 -0.96 -15.99
C GLU A 67 -16.19 -1.74 -16.10
N ALA A 68 -16.87 -2.00 -14.98
CA ALA A 68 -18.18 -2.64 -14.96
C ALA A 68 -19.28 -1.78 -15.61
N ILE A 69 -19.21 -0.46 -15.47
CA ILE A 69 -20.15 0.48 -16.12
C ILE A 69 -19.93 0.49 -17.65
N ARG A 70 -18.67 0.52 -18.11
CA ARG A 70 -18.38 0.44 -19.56
C ARG A 70 -18.86 -0.87 -20.18
N ALA A 71 -18.63 -2.00 -19.51
CA ALA A 71 -19.08 -3.30 -20.00
C ALA A 71 -20.61 -3.43 -20.05
N ALA A 72 -21.34 -2.72 -19.17
CA ALA A 72 -22.80 -2.66 -19.21
C ALA A 72 -23.31 -1.77 -20.34
N ASP A 73 -22.67 -0.63 -20.60
CA ASP A 73 -23.00 0.27 -21.70
C ASP A 73 -22.74 -0.37 -23.08
N GLU A 74 -21.68 -1.15 -23.21
CA GLU A 74 -21.34 -1.88 -24.44
C GLU A 74 -22.41 -2.93 -24.77
N ARG A 75 -22.86 -3.70 -23.78
CA ARG A 75 -23.98 -4.66 -23.95
C ARG A 75 -25.29 -3.98 -24.29
N ALA A 76 -25.61 -2.85 -23.65
CA ALA A 76 -26.82 -2.08 -23.94
C ALA A 76 -26.76 -1.44 -25.35
N ALA A 77 -25.57 -1.08 -25.83
CA ALA A 77 -25.38 -0.60 -27.20
C ALA A 77 -25.52 -1.73 -28.24
N GLU A 78 -24.99 -2.92 -27.95
CA GLU A 78 -25.14 -4.12 -28.79
C GLU A 78 -26.60 -4.58 -28.88
N GLU A 79 -27.34 -4.57 -27.76
CA GLU A 79 -28.78 -4.90 -27.75
C GLU A 79 -29.59 -3.92 -28.61
N ARG A 80 -29.28 -2.62 -28.54
CA ARG A 80 -29.93 -1.60 -29.38
C ARG A 80 -29.58 -1.76 -30.86
N ALA A 81 -28.32 -2.05 -31.18
CA ALA A 81 -27.88 -2.25 -32.56
C ALA A 81 -28.51 -3.50 -33.19
N SER A 82 -28.62 -4.61 -32.44
CA SER A 82 -29.28 -5.82 -32.94
C SER A 82 -30.80 -5.69 -33.04
N GLY A 83 -31.41 -4.91 -32.14
CA GLY A 83 -32.85 -4.60 -32.17
C GLY A 83 -33.26 -3.78 -33.39
N ASP A 84 -32.49 -2.75 -33.74
CA ASP A 84 -32.76 -1.91 -34.92
C ASP A 84 -32.61 -2.67 -36.24
N ASP A 85 -31.67 -3.62 -36.33
CA ASP A 85 -31.50 -4.47 -37.52
C ASP A 85 -32.68 -5.44 -37.70
N SER A 86 -33.19 -5.98 -36.59
CA SER A 86 -34.37 -6.85 -36.59
C SER A 86 -35.69 -6.14 -36.92
N ALA A 87 -35.79 -4.82 -36.65
CA ALA A 87 -36.98 -4.02 -36.96
C ALA A 87 -37.03 -3.55 -38.43
N ARG A 88 -35.93 -3.72 -39.18
CA ARG A 88 -35.77 -3.25 -40.56
C ARG A 88 -35.95 -4.34 -41.63
N SER A 89 -36.05 -5.61 -41.20
CA SER A 89 -36.27 -6.80 -42.05
C SER A 89 -37.74 -7.22 -42.04
#